data_AF-A0A2M7R9M1-F1
#
_entry.id   AF-A0A2M7R9M1-F1
#
_cell.length_a   1.000
_cell.length_b   1.000
_cell.length_c   1.000
_cell.angle_alpha   90.00
_cell.angle_beta   90.00
_cell.angle_gamma   90.00
#
_symmetry.space_group_name_H-M   'P 1'
#
loop_
_entity.id
_entity.type
_entity.pdbx_description
1 polymer ?
#
loop_
_entity_poly.entity_id
_entity_poly.type
_entity_poly.pdbx_seq_one_letter_code
_entity_poly.pdbx_strand_id
1 'polypeptide(L)'
;MTIIQSIVLGIVQGLSEFLPISSSGHLIFLPRLFGWSDHPIAFDVILHLGTLLAVVFYFRKKLWQLILAFFNYKKDISEEVKS
;
A
#
# COMPACT_ATOMS: atom_id res chain seq x y z
N MET A 1 14.23 -10.03 -14.89
CA MET A 1 14.09 -8.63 -14.43
C MET A 1 15.45 -8.00 -14.23
N THR A 2 15.73 -6.89 -14.90
CA THR A 2 16.90 -6.05 -14.63
C THR A 2 16.57 -5.02 -13.56
N ILE A 3 17.59 -4.43 -12.92
CA ILE A 3 17.39 -3.36 -11.92
C ILE A 3 16.59 -2.19 -12.51
N ILE A 4 16.83 -1.84 -13.77
CA ILE A 4 16.12 -0.77 -14.47
C ILE A 4 14.62 -1.12 -14.59
N GLN A 5 14.30 -2.34 -15.00
CA GLN A 5 12.90 -2.80 -15.08
C GLN A 5 12.22 -2.75 -13.72
N SER A 6 12.90 -3.18 -12.66
CA SER A 6 12.39 -3.12 -11.29
C SER A 6 12.11 -1.69 -10.83
N ILE A 7 13.00 -0.74 -11.15
CA ILE A 7 12.80 0.69 -10.84
C ILE A 7 11.59 1.24 -11.59
N VAL A 8 11.46 0.94 -12.89
CA VAL A 8 10.32 1.40 -13.70
C VAL A 8 9.00 0.85 -13.16
N LEU A 9 8.92 -0.45 -12.88
CA LEU A 9 7.71 -1.05 -12.32
C LEU A 9 7.41 -0.51 -10.91
N GLY A 10 8.45 -0.23 -10.11
CA GLY A 10 8.27 0.40 -8.80
C GLY A 10 7.71 1.81 -8.87
N ILE A 11 8.18 2.63 -9.82
CA ILE A 11 7.62 3.96 -10.07
C ILE A 11 6.17 3.84 -10.55
N VAL A 12 5.89 2.93 -11.47
CA VAL A 12 4.53 2.72 -11.99
C VAL A 12 3.59 2.27 -10.88
N GLN A 13 3.97 1.30 -10.04
CA GLN A 13 3.17 0.93 -8.87
C GLN A 13 2.96 2.13 -7.95
N GLY A 14 4.04 2.84 -7.61
CA GLY A 14 3.98 3.98 -6.71
C GLY A 14 3.03 5.08 -7.18
N LEU A 15 2.93 5.29 -8.50
CA LEU A 15 2.00 6.26 -9.08
C LEU A 15 0.58 5.71 -9.22
N SER A 16 0.44 4.48 -9.72
CA SER A 16 -0.85 3.88 -10.05
C SER A 16 -1.62 3.36 -8.84
N GLU A 17 -0.97 3.03 -7.72
CA GLU A 17 -1.65 2.55 -6.52
C GLU A 17 -2.54 3.62 -5.88
N PHE A 18 -2.18 4.90 -6.04
CA PHE A 18 -2.95 6.03 -5.51
C PHE A 18 -3.99 6.55 -6.50
N LEU A 19 -3.99 6.04 -7.73
CA LEU A 19 -4.90 6.43 -8.80
C LEU A 19 -5.90 5.29 -9.05
N PRO A 20 -7.19 5.56 -9.31
CA PRO A 20 -8.19 4.53 -9.56
C PRO A 20 -8.09 3.98 -11.00
N ILE A 21 -6.91 3.47 -11.38
CA ILE A 21 -6.57 3.02 -12.74
C ILE A 21 -6.07 1.57 -12.81
N SER A 22 -6.22 0.80 -11.72
CA SER A 22 -5.72 -0.58 -11.56
C SER A 22 -4.18 -0.71 -11.67
N SER A 23 -3.51 -0.72 -10.52
CA SER A 23 -2.05 -0.88 -10.43
C SER A 23 -1.57 -2.24 -10.91
N SER A 24 -2.25 -3.33 -10.53
CA SER A 24 -1.92 -4.69 -10.99
C SER A 24 -2.03 -4.86 -12.51
N GLY A 25 -2.98 -4.15 -13.15
CA GLY A 25 -3.11 -4.15 -14.61
C GLY A 25 -1.85 -3.59 -15.28
N HIS A 26 -1.30 -2.51 -14.76
CA HIS A 26 -0.08 -1.90 -15.29
C HIS A 26 1.16 -2.78 -15.06
N LEU A 27 1.26 -3.45 -13.91
CA LEU A 27 2.35 -4.39 -13.62
C LEU A 27 2.36 -5.62 -14.54
N ILE A 28 1.19 -6.08 -15.01
CA ILE A 28 1.11 -7.19 -15.96
C ILE A 28 1.27 -6.70 -17.41
N PHE A 29 0.67 -5.55 -17.73
CA PHE A 29 0.61 -5.03 -19.10
C PHE A 29 1.96 -4.49 -19.58
N LEU A 30 2.68 -3.73 -18.74
CA LEU A 30 3.94 -3.10 -19.15
C LEU A 30 5.03 -4.12 -19.51
N PRO A 31 5.33 -5.16 -18.69
CA PRO A 31 6.31 -6.18 -19.07
C PRO A 31 5.96 -6.86 -20.39
N ARG A 32 4.69 -7.19 -20.62
CA ARG A 32 4.22 -7.79 -21.87
C ARG A 32 4.39 -6.86 -23.07
N LEU A 33 4.06 -5.58 -22.90
CA LEU A 33 4.20 -4.58 -23.96
C LEU A 33 5.67 -4.40 -24.39
N PHE A 34 6.60 -4.42 -23.45
CA PHE A 34 8.03 -4.25 -23.70
C PHE A 34 8.79 -5.57 -23.90
N GLY A 35 8.10 -6.72 -23.93
CA GLY A 35 8.73 -8.03 -24.07
C GLY A 35 9.68 -8.41 -22.94
N TRP A 36 9.45 -7.88 -21.73
CA TRP A 36 10.23 -8.23 -20.55
C TRP A 36 9.84 -9.62 -20.05
N SER A 37 10.80 -10.33 -19.45
CA SER A 37 10.55 -11.62 -18.79
C SER A 37 9.48 -11.47 -17.70
N ASP A 38 8.78 -12.53 -17.32
CA ASP A 38 7.87 -12.43 -16.19
C ASP A 38 8.64 -12.18 -14.87
N HIS A 39 7.99 -11.50 -13.92
CA HIS A 39 8.48 -11.36 -12.56
C HIS A 39 7.72 -12.29 -11.60
N PRO A 40 8.34 -12.72 -10.50
CA PRO A 40 7.66 -13.52 -9.48
C PRO A 40 6.50 -12.75 -8.85
N ILE A 41 5.46 -13.44 -8.41
CA ILE A 41 4.33 -12.86 -7.65
C ILE A 41 4.84 -12.14 -6.38
N ALA A 42 5.93 -12.63 -5.78
CA ALA A 42 6.56 -11.99 -4.63
C ALA A 42 7.01 -10.54 -4.93
N PHE A 43 7.38 -10.22 -6.17
CA PHE A 43 7.73 -8.87 -6.57
C PHE A 43 6.53 -7.92 -6.45
N ASP A 44 5.36 -8.33 -6.93
CA ASP A 44 4.12 -7.55 -6.81
C ASP A 44 3.75 -7.31 -5.36
N VAL A 45 3.86 -8.34 -4.52
CA VAL A 45 3.61 -8.23 -3.08
C VAL A 45 4.54 -7.19 -2.44
N ILE A 46 5.84 -7.23 -2.75
CA ILE A 46 6.82 -6.26 -2.22
C ILE A 46 6.49 -4.84 -2.70
N LEU A 47 6.08 -4.67 -3.95
CA LEU A 47 5.67 -3.38 -4.48
C LEU A 47 4.44 -2.81 -3.74
N HIS A 48 3.41 -3.63 -3.48
CA HIS A 48 2.24 -3.23 -2.70
C HIS A 48 2.60 -2.96 -1.23
N LEU A 49 3.53 -3.73 -0.65
CA LEU A 49 4.03 -3.45 0.70
C LEU A 49 4.77 -2.10 0.75
N GLY A 50 5.54 -1.76 -0.29
CA GLY A 50 6.20 -0.48 -0.41
C GLY A 50 5.22 0.70 -0.41
N THR A 51 4.14 0.61 -1.20
CA THR A 51 3.11 1.66 -1.24
C THR A 51 2.31 1.74 0.06
N LEU A 52 1.97 0.60 0.67
CA LEU A 52 1.34 0.54 2.00
C LEU A 52 2.22 1.23 3.06
N LEU A 53 3.52 0.92 3.09
CA LEU A 53 4.46 1.54 4.02
C LEU A 53 4.56 3.05 3.80
N ALA A 54 4.54 3.52 2.54
CA ALA A 54 4.54 4.94 2.24
C ALA A 54 3.30 5.65 2.84
N VAL A 55 2.11 5.06 2.71
CA VAL A 55 0.86 5.57 3.29
C VAL A 55 0.91 5.55 4.82
N VAL A 56 1.32 4.43 5.42
CA VAL A 56 1.43 4.29 6.88
C VAL A 56 2.41 5.31 7.43
N PHE A 57 3.56 5.49 6.79
CA PHE A 57 4.54 6.47 7.20
C PHE A 57 4.01 7.90 7.06
N TYR A 58 3.37 8.25 5.93
CA TYR A 58 2.79 9.56 5.71
C TYR A 58 1.72 9.89 6.77
N PHE A 59 0.79 8.96 7.03
CA PHE A 59 -0.31 9.14 7.98
C PHE A 59 0.00 8.71 9.43
N ARG A 60 1.25 8.37 9.77
CA ARG A 60 1.64 7.81 11.08
C ARG A 60 1.04 8.53 12.30
N LYS A 61 1.03 9.87 12.29
CA LYS A 61 0.46 10.68 13.38
C LYS A 61 -1.06 10.52 13.48
N LYS A 62 -1.76 10.57 12.34
CA LYS A 62 -3.21 10.41 12.26
C LYS A 62 -3.64 8.98 12.61
N LEU A 63 -2.87 7.99 12.14
CA LEU A 63 -3.09 6.59 12.50
C LEU A 63 -2.91 6.37 14.01
N TRP A 64 -1.87 6.95 14.62
CA TRP A 64 -1.67 6.87 16.06
C TRP A 64 -2.82 7.51 16.84
N GLN A 65 -3.28 8.69 16.42
CA GLN A 65 -4.44 9.34 17.02
C GLN A 65 -5.70 8.48 16.91
N LEU A 66 -5.95 7.86 15.74
CA LEU A 66 -7.09 6.98 15.53
C LEU A 66 -7.03 5.74 16.43
N ILE A 67 -5.84 5.13 16.58
CA ILE A 67 -5.63 3.99 17.46
C ILE A 67 -5.91 4.37 18.92
N LEU A 68 -5.37 5.50 19.40
CA LEU A 68 -5.64 5.98 20.76
C LEU A 68 -7.12 6.30 20.97
N ALA A 69 -7.76 6.96 20.00
CA ALA A 69 -9.18 7.29 20.06
C ALA A 69 -10.05 6.02 20.14
N PHE A 70 -9.71 4.98 19.38
CA PHE A 70 -10.41 3.69 19.44
C PHE A 70 -10.36 3.04 20.83
N PHE A 71 -9.20 3.07 21.50
CA PHE A 71 -9.08 2.53 22.84
C PHE A 71 -9.77 3.38 23.91
N ASN A 72 -9.75 4.71 23.77
CA ASN A 72 -10.44 5.61 24.69
C ASN A 72 -11.97 5.52 24.54
N TYR A 73 -12.49 5.43 23.32
CA TYR A 73 -13.92 5.26 23.06
C TYR A 73 -14.49 4.01 23.75
N LYS A 74 -13.74 2.90 23.75
CA LYS A 74 -14.15 1.67 24.44
C LYS A 74 -14.23 1.85 25.97
N LYS A 75 -13.38 2.71 26.53
CA LYS A 75 -13.36 3.00 27.96
C LYS A 75 -14.62 3.78 28.36
N ASP A 76 -14.97 4.81 27.61
CA ASP A 76 -16.12 5.68 27.90
C ASP A 76 -17.45 4.91 27.89
N ILE A 77 -17.69 4.04 26.90
CA ILE A 77 -18.90 3.19 26.85
C ILE A 77 -18.99 2.23 28.07
N SER A 78 -17.86 1.73 28.54
CA SER A 78 -17.85 0.78 29.66
C SER A 78 -18.16 1.42 31.01
N GLU A 79 -17.90 2.73 31.15
CA GLU A 79 -18.22 3.52 32.34
C GLU A 79 -19.69 3.97 32.32
N GLU A 80 -20.22 4.33 31.14
CA GLU A 80 -21.65 4.70 30.97
C GLU A 80 -22.61 3.53 31.23
N VAL A 81 -22.25 2.29 30.86
CA VAL A 81 -23.07 1.09 31.11
C VAL A 81 -23.02 0.64 32.59
N LYS A 82 -22.05 1.11 33.37
CA LYS A 82 -21.91 0.79 34.81
C LYS A 82 -22.53 1.84 35.74
N SER A 83 -22.88 3.02 35.21
CA SER A 83 -23.64 4.06 35.91
C SER A 83 -25.14 3.80 35.83
#